data_AF-A0A1I7J9C9-F1
#
_entry.id   AF-A0A1I7J9C9-F1
#
_cell.length_a   1.000
_cell.length_b   1.000
_cell.length_c   1.000
_cell.angle_alpha   90.00
_cell.angle_beta   90.00
_cell.angle_gamma   90.00
#
_symmetry.space_group_name_H-M   'P 1'
#
loop_
_entity.id
_entity.type
_entity.pdbx_description
1 polymer ?
#
loop_
_entity_poly.entity_id
_entity_poly.type
_entity_poly.pdbx_seq_one_letter_code
_entity_poly.pdbx_strand_id
1 'polypeptide(L)'
;MQEFYKKALLALIFLLVVDALLAVFFVYRAFPTRTLPPARKDGSGWHYGAYTNVVIGGVPSARLHDTSGDRLRFDFKLKDVVAYPIAAGDLKLHDGKGRFLQEDWSRVRTISFVVKCSLATALSFEVSTFDGKFSEPGKFETYVPPRTYFSCNEQGMPVTLDLSRLLIPEWWYASMRQDLGRQVVKLDRVGKIMFGTTAVTPRNVDAYVEISELTLHGRDDRYLAALAIIILGGWVAFGVWFFLSHSRALLASVDSKVKINLPLVAYRQLTLEPYKDKEKAAVLRYIANSYTDPKLDLETVVEGTGANRYKINEVLKSELGMTFTSYLNKLRLSEASRLLTEKSSAAVSEIAYLVGYANVPYFNKLFKEEFGCTPKSFRMLAAQQGRQEQPADRAPSEPLA
;
A
#
# COMPACT_ATOMS: atom_id res chain seq x y z
N MET A 1 -16.11 13.93 10.84
CA MET A 1 -14.89 13.68 11.64
C MET A 1 -15.11 12.68 12.77
N GLN A 2 -16.11 12.85 13.66
CA GLN A 2 -16.32 11.91 14.79
C GLN A 2 -16.54 10.45 14.38
N GLU A 3 -17.37 10.20 13.35
CA GLU A 3 -17.60 8.85 12.82
C GLU A 3 -16.33 8.22 12.21
N PHE A 4 -15.45 9.02 11.61
CA PHE A 4 -14.15 8.54 11.13
C PHE A 4 -13.29 8.05 12.28
N TYR A 5 -13.16 8.85 13.36
CA TYR A 5 -12.34 8.48 14.52
C TYR A 5 -12.89 7.25 15.24
N LYS A 6 -14.23 7.09 15.35
CA LYS A 6 -14.82 5.86 15.89
C LYS A 6 -14.43 4.62 15.08
N LYS A 7 -14.56 4.68 13.75
CA LYS A 7 -14.17 3.57 12.86
C LYS A 7 -12.67 3.29 12.91
N ALA A 8 -11.85 4.33 12.93
CA ALA A 8 -10.40 4.20 13.06
C ALA A 8 -9.99 3.58 14.40
N LEU A 9 -10.64 3.96 15.49
CA LEU A 9 -10.43 3.36 16.82
C LEU A 9 -10.81 1.88 16.83
N LEU A 10 -11.96 1.52 16.26
CA LEU A 10 -12.38 0.11 16.16
C LEU A 10 -11.40 -0.71 15.32
N ALA A 11 -10.93 -0.17 14.20
CA ALA A 11 -9.94 -0.82 13.35
C ALA A 11 -8.59 -0.99 14.07
N LEU A 12 -8.15 0.01 14.84
CA LEU A 12 -6.93 -0.07 15.67
C LEU A 12 -7.07 -1.15 16.76
N ILE A 13 -8.19 -1.18 17.48
CA ILE A 13 -8.45 -2.20 18.51
C ILE A 13 -8.43 -3.59 17.87
N PHE A 14 -9.08 -3.75 16.72
CA PHE A 14 -9.08 -5.01 15.98
C PHE A 14 -7.66 -5.45 15.58
N LEU A 15 -6.85 -4.54 15.03
CA LEU A 15 -5.46 -4.82 14.67
C LEU A 15 -4.65 -5.28 15.90
N LEU A 16 -4.77 -4.59 17.03
CA LEU A 16 -4.09 -4.95 18.27
C LEU A 16 -4.49 -6.33 18.79
N VAL A 17 -5.78 -6.68 18.72
CA VAL A 17 -6.27 -8.01 19.11
C VAL A 17 -5.70 -9.09 18.18
N VAL A 18 -5.69 -8.85 16.88
CA VAL A 18 -5.09 -9.78 15.91
C VAL A 18 -3.60 -9.95 16.14
N ASP A 19 -2.86 -8.86 16.36
CA ASP A 19 -1.43 -8.89 16.67
C ASP A 19 -1.15 -9.69 17.95
N ALA A 20 -1.97 -9.51 19.00
CA ALA A 20 -1.84 -10.26 20.24
C ALA A 20 -2.06 -11.77 20.02
N LEU A 21 -3.11 -12.15 19.27
CA LEU A 21 -3.39 -13.55 18.95
C LEU A 21 -2.28 -14.19 18.10
N LEU A 22 -1.79 -13.46 17.10
CA LEU A 22 -0.64 -13.90 16.29
C LEU A 22 0.60 -14.03 17.16
N ALA A 23 0.89 -13.07 18.03
CA ALA A 23 2.03 -13.14 18.93
C ALA A 23 1.98 -14.39 19.81
N VAL A 24 0.84 -14.67 20.46
CA VAL A 24 0.66 -15.88 21.26
C VAL A 24 0.93 -17.14 20.43
N PHE A 25 0.33 -17.24 19.24
CA PHE A 25 0.49 -18.41 18.36
C PHE A 25 1.95 -18.60 17.90
N PHE A 26 2.58 -17.54 17.38
CA PHE A 26 3.93 -17.62 16.84
C PHE A 26 4.99 -17.81 17.94
N VAL A 27 4.83 -17.17 19.11
CA VAL A 27 5.71 -17.39 20.26
C VAL A 27 5.58 -18.83 20.77
N TYR A 28 4.37 -19.36 20.90
CA TYR A 28 4.16 -20.76 21.29
C TYR A 28 4.82 -21.74 20.31
N ARG A 29 4.76 -21.45 19.01
CA ARG A 29 5.44 -22.25 17.97
C ARG A 29 6.97 -22.05 17.96
N ALA A 30 7.45 -20.86 18.33
CA ALA A 30 8.87 -20.52 18.35
C ALA A 30 9.64 -21.24 19.47
N PHE A 31 8.98 -21.54 20.60
CA PHE A 31 9.63 -22.16 21.77
C PHE A 31 9.00 -23.52 22.10
N PRO A 32 9.15 -24.54 21.23
CA PRO A 32 8.58 -25.86 21.48
C PRO A 32 9.27 -26.54 22.68
N THR A 33 8.47 -27.03 23.62
CA THR A 33 8.95 -27.83 24.76
C THR A 33 8.47 -29.28 24.65
N ARG A 34 9.31 -30.23 25.05
CA ARG A 34 9.00 -31.67 25.00
C ARG A 34 9.60 -32.40 26.21
N THR A 35 8.82 -33.24 26.86
CA THR A 35 9.29 -34.13 27.94
C THR A 35 9.87 -35.42 27.36
N LEU A 36 10.88 -35.99 28.03
CA LEU A 36 11.52 -37.26 27.70
C LEU A 36 11.34 -38.25 28.86
N PRO A 37 11.16 -39.56 28.58
CA PRO A 37 10.90 -40.19 27.29
C PRO A 37 9.47 -39.87 26.78
N PRO A 38 9.30 -39.58 25.49
CA PRO A 38 7.98 -39.29 24.93
C PRO A 38 7.16 -40.57 24.83
N ALA A 39 5.87 -40.51 25.16
CA ALA A 39 4.95 -41.62 24.90
C ALA A 39 4.70 -41.75 23.39
N ARG A 40 5.27 -42.77 22.73
CA ARG A 40 5.00 -43.08 21.32
C ARG A 40 4.17 -44.36 21.19
N LYS A 41 3.18 -44.33 20.29
CA LYS A 41 2.24 -45.44 20.05
C LYS A 41 2.84 -46.60 19.25
N ASP A 42 3.95 -46.38 18.55
CA ASP A 42 4.60 -47.33 17.64
C ASP A 42 5.67 -48.21 18.32
N GLY A 43 5.81 -48.11 19.65
CA GLY A 43 6.82 -48.83 20.42
C GLY A 43 8.25 -48.32 20.20
N SER A 44 8.46 -47.28 19.38
CA SER A 44 9.74 -46.57 19.34
C SER A 44 9.84 -45.62 20.52
N GLY A 45 11.03 -45.37 21.04
CA GLY A 45 11.14 -44.51 22.20
C GLY A 45 12.53 -44.37 22.75
N TRP A 46 12.63 -43.48 23.72
CA TRP A 46 13.81 -43.36 24.57
C TRP A 46 13.68 -44.39 25.69
N HIS A 47 14.62 -45.31 25.77
CA HIS A 47 14.62 -46.37 26.78
C HIS A 47 15.78 -46.19 27.74
N TYR A 48 15.48 -46.30 29.02
CA TYR A 48 16.46 -46.21 30.09
C TYR A 48 17.41 -47.42 30.08
N GLY A 49 18.68 -47.13 30.27
CA GLY A 49 19.77 -48.09 30.42
C GLY A 49 20.73 -47.65 31.52
N ALA A 50 21.63 -48.56 31.89
CA ALA A 50 22.80 -48.22 32.68
C ALA A 50 24.06 -48.53 31.88
N TYR A 51 25.09 -47.70 32.06
CA TYR A 51 26.41 -47.91 31.49
C TYR A 51 27.45 -47.89 32.61
N THR A 52 28.41 -48.80 32.53
CA THR A 52 29.59 -48.76 33.36
C THR A 52 30.77 -49.42 32.66
N ASN A 53 31.97 -48.88 32.88
CA ASN A 53 33.23 -49.48 32.44
C ASN A 53 33.86 -50.37 33.54
N VAL A 54 33.15 -50.61 34.66
CA VAL A 54 33.62 -51.45 35.76
C VAL A 54 32.64 -52.60 36.02
N VAL A 55 33.14 -53.82 35.92
CA VAL A 55 32.40 -55.05 36.23
C VAL A 55 33.13 -55.76 37.38
N ILE A 56 32.44 -56.00 38.49
CA ILE A 56 33.02 -56.60 39.70
C ILE A 56 32.37 -57.96 39.93
N GLY A 57 33.13 -59.04 39.79
CA GLY A 57 32.60 -60.40 39.99
C GLY A 57 31.44 -60.75 39.06
N GLY A 58 31.42 -60.17 37.84
CA GLY A 58 30.33 -60.33 36.88
C GLY A 58 29.13 -59.39 37.08
N VAL A 59 29.12 -58.60 38.16
CA VAL A 59 28.04 -57.64 38.44
C VAL A 59 28.45 -56.23 37.98
N PRO A 60 27.64 -55.56 37.15
CA PRO A 60 27.88 -54.16 36.78
C PRO A 60 27.85 -53.25 38.01
N SER A 61 28.80 -52.32 38.13
CA SER A 61 28.81 -51.36 39.23
C SER A 61 27.73 -50.28 39.15
N ALA A 62 26.89 -50.30 38.11
CA ALA A 62 25.72 -49.43 37.94
C ALA A 62 24.49 -50.29 37.64
N ARG A 63 23.38 -50.06 38.35
CA ARG A 63 22.12 -50.79 38.17
C ARG A 63 20.95 -49.83 38.12
N LEU A 64 20.05 -50.05 37.17
CA LEU A 64 18.75 -49.36 37.14
C LEU A 64 17.89 -49.90 38.28
N HIS A 65 17.27 -49.00 39.05
CA HIS A 65 16.40 -49.38 40.17
C HIS A 65 14.94 -49.05 39.90
N ASP A 66 14.67 -47.83 39.43
CA ASP A 66 13.33 -47.35 39.09
C ASP A 66 13.38 -46.64 37.73
N THR A 67 12.50 -47.09 36.83
CA THR A 67 12.28 -46.52 35.50
C THR A 67 10.78 -46.30 35.31
N SER A 68 10.17 -45.52 36.20
CA SER A 68 8.77 -45.13 36.12
C SER A 68 8.62 -43.85 35.30
N GLY A 69 8.24 -44.00 34.03
CA GLY A 69 7.74 -42.95 33.13
C GLY A 69 8.68 -41.78 32.86
N ASP A 70 8.82 -40.89 33.84
CA ASP A 70 9.58 -39.63 33.85
C ASP A 70 10.94 -39.76 34.56
N ARG A 71 11.08 -40.75 35.47
CA ARG A 71 12.18 -40.82 36.42
C ARG A 71 13.21 -41.86 36.02
N LEU A 72 14.47 -41.44 35.99
CA LEU A 72 15.64 -42.30 35.86
C LEU A 72 16.36 -42.38 37.20
N ARG A 73 16.33 -43.54 37.84
CA ARG A 73 17.17 -43.81 39.01
C ARG A 73 18.15 -44.93 38.73
N PHE A 74 19.43 -44.63 38.96
CA PHE A 74 20.48 -45.64 38.94
C PHE A 74 21.31 -45.60 40.22
N ASP A 75 21.55 -46.79 40.76
CA ASP A 75 22.40 -47.00 41.92
C ASP A 75 23.79 -47.43 41.42
N PHE A 76 24.85 -46.97 42.07
CA PHE A 76 26.21 -47.29 41.69
C PHE A 76 27.17 -47.37 42.88
N LYS A 77 28.28 -48.10 42.68
CA LYS A 77 29.41 -48.15 43.60
C LYS A 77 30.72 -48.21 42.83
N LEU A 78 31.43 -47.08 42.75
CA LEU A 78 32.74 -47.03 42.09
C LEU A 78 33.79 -47.72 42.96
N LYS A 79 34.65 -48.55 42.38
CA LYS A 79 35.80 -49.15 43.08
C LYS A 79 37.11 -48.72 42.43
N ASP A 80 38.20 -48.77 43.19
CA ASP A 80 39.56 -48.45 42.74
C ASP A 80 40.21 -49.54 41.87
N VAL A 81 39.41 -50.33 41.14
CA VAL A 81 39.89 -51.40 40.26
C VAL A 81 40.45 -50.83 38.95
N VAL A 82 39.97 -49.66 38.52
CA VAL A 82 40.43 -48.96 37.32
C VAL A 82 40.73 -47.49 37.64
N ALA A 83 41.62 -46.88 36.86
CA ALA A 83 42.06 -45.49 37.09
C ALA A 83 40.89 -44.48 36.99
N TYR A 84 39.97 -44.71 36.04
CA TYR A 84 38.83 -43.82 35.75
C TYR A 84 37.51 -44.61 35.71
N PRO A 85 36.96 -44.98 36.88
CA PRO A 85 35.70 -45.73 36.94
C PRO A 85 34.53 -44.81 36.60
N ILE A 86 33.65 -45.27 35.73
CA ILE A 86 32.46 -44.57 35.24
C ILE A 86 31.24 -45.44 35.54
N ALA A 87 30.24 -44.82 36.17
CA ALA A 87 28.88 -45.32 36.27
C ALA A 87 27.95 -44.26 35.72
N ALA A 88 26.95 -44.67 34.95
CA ALA A 88 26.02 -43.75 34.33
C ALA A 88 24.65 -44.37 34.13
N GLY A 89 23.62 -43.53 34.20
CA GLY A 89 22.32 -43.80 33.61
C GLY A 89 22.31 -43.26 32.18
N ASP A 90 21.82 -44.05 31.22
CA ASP A 90 21.67 -43.62 29.84
C ASP A 90 20.23 -43.75 29.34
N LEU A 91 19.90 -42.97 28.31
CA LEU A 91 18.70 -43.19 27.50
C LEU A 91 19.15 -43.42 26.08
N LYS A 92 18.70 -44.52 25.48
CA LYS A 92 18.98 -44.87 24.07
C LYS A 92 17.70 -44.81 23.28
N LEU A 93 17.77 -44.20 22.10
CA LEU A 93 16.64 -44.13 21.19
C LEU A 93 16.65 -45.37 20.28
N HIS A 94 15.60 -46.17 20.33
CA HIS A 94 15.42 -47.30 19.41
C HIS A 94 13.96 -47.51 19.01
N ASP A 95 13.74 -48.25 17.94
CA ASP A 95 12.41 -48.67 17.51
C ASP A 95 11.91 -49.88 18.33
N GLY A 96 10.63 -50.25 18.15
CA GLY A 96 10.04 -51.43 18.78
C GLY A 96 10.65 -52.77 18.34
N LYS A 97 11.58 -52.76 17.36
CA LYS A 97 12.35 -53.93 16.91
C LYS A 97 13.78 -53.92 17.45
N GLY A 98 14.13 -52.97 18.33
CA GLY A 98 15.45 -52.84 18.95
C GLY A 98 16.52 -52.20 18.05
N ARG A 99 16.15 -51.62 16.90
CA ARG A 99 17.10 -50.89 16.04
C ARG A 99 17.27 -49.49 16.57
N PHE A 100 18.52 -49.07 16.78
CA PHE A 100 18.83 -47.71 17.24
C PHE A 100 18.42 -46.67 16.19
N LEU A 101 17.71 -45.65 16.64
CA LEU A 101 17.28 -44.53 15.83
C LEU A 101 18.08 -43.28 16.21
N GLN A 102 17.88 -42.23 15.42
CA GLN A 102 18.49 -40.92 15.62
C GLN A 102 17.38 -39.86 15.58
N GLU A 103 17.48 -38.85 16.45
CA GLU A 103 16.55 -37.72 16.51
C GLU A 103 17.30 -36.41 16.20
N ASP A 104 16.63 -35.53 15.46
CA ASP A 104 17.16 -34.20 15.12
C ASP A 104 16.92 -33.22 16.26
N TRP A 105 17.99 -32.86 16.96
CA TRP A 105 18.02 -31.87 18.03
C TRP A 105 18.65 -30.54 17.57
N SER A 106 18.78 -30.29 16.26
CA SER A 106 19.37 -29.05 15.71
C SER A 106 18.67 -27.77 16.18
N ARG A 107 17.39 -27.88 16.56
CA ARG A 107 16.58 -26.76 17.06
C ARG A 107 16.45 -26.75 18.59
N VAL A 108 16.99 -27.75 19.28
CA VAL A 108 17.01 -27.80 20.75
C VAL A 108 18.15 -26.93 21.24
N ARG A 109 17.86 -26.06 22.21
CA ARG A 109 18.84 -25.12 22.78
C ARG A 109 19.24 -25.51 24.18
N THR A 110 18.26 -25.83 25.01
CA THR A 110 18.52 -26.22 26.40
C THR A 110 17.79 -27.50 26.75
N ILE A 111 18.34 -28.20 27.73
CA ILE A 111 17.71 -29.32 28.41
C ILE A 111 17.61 -28.97 29.89
N SER A 112 16.44 -29.20 30.48
CA SER A 112 16.18 -28.98 31.91
C SER A 112 15.75 -30.28 32.57
N PHE A 113 16.15 -30.48 33.81
CA PHE A 113 15.78 -31.63 34.62
C PHE A 113 16.01 -31.33 36.10
N VAL A 114 15.40 -32.12 36.97
CA VAL A 114 15.69 -32.10 38.41
C VAL A 114 16.58 -33.29 38.72
N VAL A 115 17.67 -33.05 39.44
CA VAL A 115 18.64 -34.09 39.83
C VAL A 115 18.79 -34.16 41.33
N LYS A 116 18.71 -35.37 41.88
CA LYS A 116 18.91 -35.67 43.30
C LYS A 116 19.95 -36.77 43.43
N CYS A 117 20.93 -36.57 44.30
CA CYS A 117 22.00 -37.53 44.56
C CYS A 117 22.09 -37.84 46.03
N SER A 118 22.33 -39.10 46.38
CA SER A 118 22.67 -39.50 47.75
C SER A 118 23.93 -38.84 48.33
N LEU A 119 24.82 -38.36 47.45
CA LEU A 119 26.07 -37.70 47.81
C LEU A 119 26.21 -36.44 46.96
N ALA A 120 26.59 -35.33 47.58
CA ALA A 120 26.88 -34.11 46.85
C ALA A 120 28.15 -34.29 45.99
N THR A 121 28.01 -34.15 44.67
CA THR A 121 29.11 -34.33 43.70
C THR A 121 28.82 -33.59 42.40
N ALA A 122 29.85 -33.39 41.58
CA ALA A 122 29.67 -33.07 40.17
C ALA A 122 29.41 -34.32 39.34
N LEU A 123 28.46 -34.22 38.42
CA LEU A 123 28.11 -35.22 37.41
C LEU A 123 28.37 -34.65 36.00
N SER A 124 28.34 -35.52 35.01
CA SER A 124 28.48 -35.17 33.60
C SER A 124 27.18 -35.47 32.85
N PHE A 125 26.87 -34.62 31.88
CA PHE A 125 25.83 -34.85 30.89
C PHE A 125 26.48 -34.97 29.51
N GLU A 126 26.20 -36.04 28.81
CA GLU A 126 26.76 -36.34 27.48
C GLU A 126 25.64 -36.66 26.49
N VAL A 127 25.80 -36.18 25.26
CA VAL A 127 24.88 -36.45 24.15
C VAL A 127 25.66 -37.15 23.04
N SER A 128 25.37 -38.41 22.74
CA SER A 128 26.03 -39.13 21.65
C SER A 128 25.32 -38.87 20.33
N THR A 129 26.00 -38.18 19.40
CA THR A 129 25.49 -37.81 18.07
C THR A 129 26.22 -38.57 16.97
N PHE A 130 25.48 -39.05 15.98
CA PHE A 130 26.00 -39.86 14.87
C PHE A 130 26.62 -38.97 13.79
N ASP A 131 27.89 -39.23 13.47
CA ASP A 131 28.57 -38.63 12.32
C ASP A 131 28.81 -39.69 11.24
N GLY A 132 28.34 -39.42 10.02
CA GLY A 132 28.42 -40.38 8.91
C GLY A 132 29.84 -40.73 8.46
N LYS A 133 30.86 -39.98 8.88
CA LYS A 133 32.26 -40.27 8.57
C LYS A 133 32.91 -41.19 9.60
N PHE A 134 32.48 -41.15 10.85
CA PHE A 134 33.18 -41.79 11.97
C PHE A 134 32.34 -42.81 12.75
N SER A 135 31.02 -42.65 12.73
CA SER A 135 30.11 -43.42 13.57
C SER A 135 29.57 -44.64 12.84
N GLU A 136 29.57 -45.77 13.55
CA GLU A 136 28.99 -47.02 13.10
C GLU A 136 27.64 -47.26 13.80
N PRO A 137 26.54 -47.51 13.07
CA PRO A 137 25.21 -47.66 13.67
C PRO A 137 25.18 -48.69 14.81
N GLY A 138 24.67 -48.26 15.97
CA GLY A 138 24.56 -49.10 17.17
C GLY A 138 25.84 -49.27 17.97
N LYS A 139 27.00 -48.82 17.48
CA LYS A 139 28.24 -48.76 18.25
C LYS A 139 28.44 -47.35 18.82
N PHE A 140 27.75 -47.04 19.91
CA PHE A 140 27.76 -45.69 20.52
C PHE A 140 29.15 -45.17 20.92
N GLU A 141 30.13 -46.04 21.15
CA GLU A 141 31.53 -45.65 21.42
C GLU A 141 32.18 -44.92 20.22
N THR A 142 31.62 -45.10 19.02
CA THR A 142 32.08 -44.42 17.79
C THR A 142 31.35 -43.10 17.51
N TYR A 143 30.34 -42.78 18.32
CA TYR A 143 29.56 -41.56 18.15
C TYR A 143 30.36 -40.38 18.71
N VAL A 144 30.10 -39.17 18.19
CA VAL A 144 30.69 -37.96 18.78
C VAL A 144 30.01 -37.75 20.14
N PRO A 145 30.74 -37.60 21.26
CA PRO A 145 30.16 -37.52 22.60
C PRO A 145 30.38 -36.14 23.25
N PRO A 146 29.82 -35.04 22.68
CA PRO A 146 29.86 -33.74 23.33
C PRO A 146 29.23 -33.81 24.73
N ARG A 147 29.92 -33.22 25.71
CA ARG A 147 29.51 -33.27 27.12
C ARG A 147 29.67 -31.94 27.84
N THR A 148 29.02 -31.84 28.99
CA THR A 148 29.19 -30.77 29.97
C THR A 148 29.06 -31.34 31.39
N TYR A 149 29.22 -30.50 32.41
CA TYR A 149 29.18 -30.88 33.82
C TYR A 149 28.16 -30.07 34.59
N PHE A 150 27.61 -30.66 35.65
CA PHE A 150 26.67 -30.02 36.55
C PHE A 150 26.81 -30.55 37.97
N SER A 151 26.36 -29.77 38.94
CA SER A 151 26.38 -30.14 40.35
C SER A 151 25.12 -30.88 40.75
N CYS A 152 25.23 -31.78 41.72
CA CYS A 152 24.11 -32.51 42.30
C CYS A 152 24.22 -32.57 43.83
N ASN A 153 23.08 -32.60 44.52
CA ASN A 153 23.00 -32.68 45.97
C ASN A 153 21.79 -33.54 46.43
N GLU A 154 21.66 -33.72 47.74
CA GLU A 154 20.62 -34.54 48.37
C GLU A 154 19.22 -33.91 48.36
N GLN A 155 19.11 -32.59 48.20
CA GLN A 155 17.85 -31.88 48.29
C GLN A 155 17.04 -31.92 46.99
N GLY A 156 17.67 -32.31 45.87
CA GLY A 156 17.10 -32.18 44.54
C GLY A 156 17.29 -30.75 44.03
N MET A 157 17.94 -30.59 42.89
CA MET A 157 18.24 -29.29 42.31
C MET A 157 17.78 -29.23 40.84
N PRO A 158 17.06 -28.18 40.43
CA PRO A 158 16.78 -27.95 39.02
C PRO A 158 18.07 -27.56 38.29
N VAL A 159 18.35 -28.22 37.17
CA VAL A 159 19.50 -27.99 36.33
C VAL A 159 19.02 -27.67 34.93
N THR A 160 19.56 -26.61 34.34
CA THR A 160 19.35 -26.27 32.92
C THR A 160 20.70 -26.18 32.22
N LEU A 161 20.88 -27.00 31.18
CA LEU A 161 22.11 -27.08 30.40
C LEU A 161 21.90 -26.48 29.01
N ASP A 162 22.86 -25.68 28.57
CA ASP A 162 22.93 -25.14 27.20
C ASP A 162 23.64 -26.13 26.27
N LEU A 163 22.89 -26.73 25.35
CA LEU A 163 23.39 -27.74 24.42
C LEU A 163 24.36 -27.17 23.38
N SER A 164 24.37 -25.85 23.18
CA SER A 164 25.33 -25.20 22.27
C SER A 164 26.73 -25.05 22.88
N ARG A 165 26.86 -25.26 24.19
CA ARG A 165 28.12 -25.15 24.95
C ARG A 165 28.75 -26.50 25.27
N LEU A 166 28.22 -27.59 24.74
CA LEU A 166 28.82 -28.90 24.95
C LEU A 166 30.19 -28.96 24.27
N LEU A 167 31.13 -29.64 24.92
CA LEU A 167 32.49 -29.79 24.43
C LEU A 167 32.77 -31.25 24.12
N ILE A 168 33.42 -31.50 22.98
CA ILE A 168 33.87 -32.84 22.62
C ILE A 168 35.14 -33.14 23.43
N PRO A 169 35.19 -34.24 24.20
CA PRO A 169 36.35 -34.58 24.99
C PRO A 169 37.61 -34.84 24.14
N GLU A 170 38.77 -34.42 24.63
CA GLU A 170 40.05 -34.59 23.92
C GLU A 170 40.39 -36.06 23.61
N TRP A 171 40.08 -36.96 24.54
CA TRP A 171 40.32 -38.41 24.36
C TRP A 171 39.61 -38.95 23.11
N TRP A 172 38.47 -38.38 22.72
CA TRP A 172 37.71 -38.83 21.55
C TRP A 172 38.40 -38.41 20.24
N TYR A 173 38.99 -37.22 20.19
CA TYR A 173 39.81 -36.81 19.05
C TYR A 173 41.06 -37.70 18.93
N ALA A 174 41.68 -38.03 20.06
CA ALA A 174 42.82 -38.93 20.09
C ALA A 174 42.45 -40.34 19.61
N SER A 175 41.30 -40.88 20.04
CA SER A 175 40.84 -42.21 19.62
C SER A 175 40.47 -42.25 18.13
N MET A 176 39.87 -41.16 17.61
CA MET A 176 39.48 -41.02 16.21
C MET A 176 40.60 -40.49 15.30
N ARG A 177 41.78 -40.18 15.85
CA ARG A 177 42.93 -39.58 15.15
C ARG A 177 42.55 -38.32 14.36
N GLN A 178 41.82 -37.39 15.00
CA GLN A 178 41.32 -36.16 14.38
C GLN A 178 41.99 -34.90 14.96
N ASP A 179 41.89 -33.79 14.22
CA ASP A 179 42.36 -32.46 14.63
C ASP A 179 41.41 -31.84 15.67
N LEU A 180 42.00 -31.37 16.78
CA LEU A 180 41.32 -30.68 17.89
C LEU A 180 40.72 -29.33 17.47
N GLY A 181 41.21 -28.71 16.38
CA GLY A 181 40.72 -27.43 15.87
C GLY A 181 39.28 -27.48 15.33
N ARG A 182 38.71 -28.66 15.10
CA ARG A 182 37.37 -28.84 14.53
C ARG A 182 36.33 -29.15 15.61
N GLN A 183 35.85 -28.12 16.31
CA GLN A 183 34.93 -28.27 17.47
C GLN A 183 33.45 -28.05 17.15
N VAL A 184 33.00 -28.23 15.91
CA VAL A 184 31.59 -27.98 15.55
C VAL A 184 30.71 -29.14 16.01
N VAL A 185 30.05 -28.98 17.15
CA VAL A 185 29.05 -29.93 17.65
C VAL A 185 27.77 -29.81 16.83
N LYS A 186 27.35 -30.92 16.20
CA LYS A 186 26.09 -31.03 15.48
C LYS A 186 25.20 -32.05 16.18
N LEU A 187 24.01 -31.60 16.57
CA LEU A 187 23.02 -32.42 17.27
C LEU A 187 21.87 -32.83 16.33
N ASP A 188 22.14 -33.00 15.04
CA ASP A 188 21.15 -33.37 14.02
C ASP A 188 20.82 -34.87 14.00
N ARG A 189 21.66 -35.69 14.63
CA ARG A 189 21.51 -37.16 14.66
C ARG A 189 21.81 -37.76 16.04
N VAL A 190 21.10 -37.30 17.06
CA VAL A 190 21.27 -37.75 18.44
C VAL A 190 20.65 -39.14 18.64
N GLY A 191 21.44 -40.10 19.14
CA GLY A 191 20.96 -41.47 19.38
C GLY A 191 20.99 -41.92 20.84
N LYS A 192 21.73 -41.22 21.70
CA LYS A 192 21.89 -41.56 23.12
C LYS A 192 22.16 -40.31 23.94
N ILE A 193 21.63 -40.26 25.16
CA ILE A 193 22.06 -39.31 26.20
C ILE A 193 22.51 -40.08 27.44
N MET A 194 23.40 -39.49 28.22
CA MET A 194 24.01 -40.14 29.37
C MET A 194 24.28 -39.16 30.50
N PHE A 195 23.96 -39.59 31.72
CA PHE A 195 24.27 -38.89 32.96
C PHE A 195 25.25 -39.74 33.75
N GLY A 196 26.50 -39.29 33.82
CA GLY A 196 27.61 -40.10 34.32
C GLY A 196 28.34 -39.48 35.50
N THR A 197 28.97 -40.34 36.29
CA THR A 197 29.93 -39.95 37.33
C THR A 197 31.14 -39.23 36.72
N THR A 198 31.84 -38.47 37.54
CA THR A 198 33.05 -37.74 37.13
C THR A 198 34.26 -38.26 37.92
N ALA A 199 35.45 -37.76 37.58
CA ALA A 199 36.68 -38.13 38.29
C ALA A 199 36.66 -37.75 39.79
N VAL A 200 35.83 -36.76 40.17
CA VAL A 200 35.69 -36.31 41.57
C VAL A 200 34.59 -37.04 42.34
N THR A 201 33.86 -37.95 41.69
CA THR A 201 32.82 -38.72 42.38
C THR A 201 33.43 -39.63 43.44
N PRO A 202 32.91 -39.63 44.69
CA PRO A 202 33.41 -40.48 45.76
C PRO A 202 33.41 -41.96 45.39
N ARG A 203 34.46 -42.67 45.82
CA ARG A 203 34.66 -44.11 45.54
C ARG A 203 34.41 -44.95 46.79
N ASN A 204 34.12 -46.23 46.59
CA ASN A 204 33.82 -47.25 47.59
C ASN A 204 32.60 -46.97 48.48
N VAL A 205 31.76 -46.00 48.10
CA VAL A 205 30.49 -45.68 48.75
C VAL A 205 29.34 -46.11 47.85
N ASP A 206 28.31 -46.71 48.44
CA ASP A 206 27.05 -46.97 47.75
C ASP A 206 26.28 -45.67 47.58
N ALA A 207 26.00 -45.31 46.33
CA ALA A 207 25.37 -44.05 45.98
C ALA A 207 24.29 -44.27 44.91
N TYR A 208 23.35 -43.33 44.81
CA TYR A 208 22.38 -43.25 43.73
C TYR A 208 22.28 -41.84 43.17
N VAL A 209 21.89 -41.78 41.91
CA VAL A 209 21.44 -40.57 41.22
C VAL A 209 20.02 -40.81 40.73
N GLU A 210 19.17 -39.83 40.96
CA GLU A 210 17.81 -39.76 40.46
C GLU A 210 17.65 -38.51 39.59
N ILE A 211 17.09 -38.67 38.41
CA ILE A 211 16.80 -37.61 37.45
C ILE A 211 15.32 -37.68 37.11
N SER A 212 14.63 -36.55 37.20
CA SER A 212 13.22 -36.41 36.90
C SER A 212 12.94 -35.16 36.07
N GLU A 213 11.74 -35.07 35.51
CA GLU A 213 11.25 -33.90 34.77
C GLU A 213 12.14 -33.51 33.57
N LEU A 214 12.66 -34.50 32.85
CA LEU A 214 13.56 -34.28 31.73
C LEU A 214 12.83 -33.59 30.58
N THR A 215 13.19 -32.35 30.30
CA THR A 215 12.52 -31.47 29.34
C THR A 215 13.50 -30.84 28.35
N LEU A 216 13.21 -30.98 27.06
CA LEU A 216 13.92 -30.33 25.97
C LEU A 216 13.22 -29.01 25.62
N HIS A 217 13.99 -27.94 25.49
CA HIS A 217 13.50 -26.64 25.06
C HIS A 217 14.13 -26.28 23.71
N GLY A 218 13.27 -26.21 22.70
CA GLY A 218 13.64 -25.77 21.36
C GLY A 218 13.50 -24.27 21.17
N ARG A 219 14.14 -23.78 20.10
CA ARG A 219 13.97 -22.42 19.60
C ARG A 219 13.99 -22.43 18.08
N ASP A 220 12.91 -21.99 17.47
CA ASP A 220 12.78 -21.80 16.03
C ASP A 220 12.52 -20.32 15.72
N ASP A 221 13.60 -19.59 15.43
CA ASP A 221 13.58 -18.15 15.18
C ASP A 221 12.79 -17.76 13.92
N ARG A 222 12.47 -18.73 13.04
CA ARG A 222 11.67 -18.46 11.82
C ARG A 222 10.27 -17.96 12.15
N TYR A 223 9.66 -18.48 13.22
CA TYR A 223 8.34 -18.05 13.67
C TYR A 223 8.37 -16.61 14.21
N LEU A 224 9.41 -16.25 14.97
CA LEU A 224 9.56 -14.88 15.47
C LEU A 224 9.82 -13.88 14.33
N ALA A 225 10.64 -14.25 13.36
CA ALA A 225 10.87 -13.43 12.16
C ALA A 225 9.59 -13.25 11.35
N ALA A 226 8.81 -14.31 11.13
CA ALA A 226 7.53 -14.25 10.44
C ALA A 226 6.53 -13.35 11.19
N LEU A 227 6.44 -13.48 12.51
CA LEU A 227 5.60 -12.60 13.35
C LEU A 227 5.98 -11.13 13.17
N ALA A 228 7.28 -10.81 13.24
CA ALA A 228 7.76 -9.44 13.06
C ALA A 228 7.37 -8.87 11.68
N ILE A 229 7.53 -9.65 10.61
CA ILE A 229 7.14 -9.25 9.25
C ILE A 229 5.63 -9.02 9.15
N ILE A 230 4.81 -9.90 9.72
CA ILE A 230 3.35 -9.79 9.67
C ILE A 230 2.86 -8.56 10.43
N ILE A 231 3.38 -8.33 11.65
CA ILE A 231 3.04 -7.15 12.46
C ILE A 231 3.46 -5.88 11.71
N LEU A 232 4.71 -5.79 11.24
CA LEU A 232 5.18 -4.62 10.49
C LEU A 232 4.32 -4.35 9.25
N GLY A 233 3.99 -5.39 8.49
CA GLY A 233 3.09 -5.28 7.34
C GLY A 233 1.68 -4.80 7.71
N GLY A 234 1.12 -5.32 8.80
CA GLY A 234 -0.19 -4.92 9.32
C GLY A 234 -0.23 -3.46 9.75
N TRP A 235 0.78 -2.99 10.48
CA TRP A 235 0.89 -1.59 10.90
C TRP A 235 1.12 -0.62 9.74
N VAL A 236 1.93 -1.00 8.75
CA VAL A 236 2.11 -0.20 7.53
C VAL A 236 0.79 -0.10 6.76
N ALA A 237 0.09 -1.22 6.56
CA ALA A 237 -1.21 -1.23 5.89
C ALA A 237 -2.26 -0.39 6.63
N PHE A 238 -2.31 -0.50 7.95
CA PHE A 238 -3.18 0.33 8.79
C PHE A 238 -2.83 1.81 8.70
N GLY A 239 -1.54 2.16 8.75
CA GLY A 239 -1.07 3.54 8.61
C GLY A 239 -1.44 4.16 7.26
N VAL A 240 -1.24 3.43 6.16
CA VAL A 240 -1.65 3.85 4.81
C VAL A 240 -3.17 4.02 4.74
N TRP A 241 -3.94 3.05 5.21
CA TRP A 241 -5.39 3.12 5.23
C TRP A 241 -5.90 4.30 6.07
N PHE A 242 -5.30 4.52 7.25
CA PHE A 242 -5.64 5.61 8.15
C PHE A 242 -5.38 6.96 7.47
N PHE A 243 -4.21 7.14 6.86
CA PHE A 243 -3.85 8.38 6.17
C PHE A 243 -4.78 8.68 4.99
N LEU A 244 -5.05 7.69 4.13
CA LEU A 244 -5.95 7.84 2.99
C LEU A 244 -7.41 8.10 3.43
N SER A 245 -7.85 7.46 4.51
CA SER A 245 -9.21 7.64 5.03
C SER A 245 -9.35 8.98 5.75
N HIS A 246 -8.30 9.40 6.47
CA HIS A 246 -8.27 10.69 7.16
C HIS A 246 -8.27 11.85 6.16
N SER A 247 -7.47 11.78 5.10
CA SER A 247 -7.43 12.81 4.05
C SER A 247 -8.78 12.96 3.35
N ARG A 248 -9.45 11.84 3.03
CA ARG A 248 -10.82 11.84 2.48
C ARG A 248 -11.83 12.47 3.45
N ALA A 249 -11.76 12.12 4.74
CA ALA A 249 -12.65 12.69 5.76
C ALA A 249 -12.39 14.20 5.97
N LEU A 250 -11.13 14.63 5.90
CA LEU A 250 -10.74 16.04 5.98
C LEU A 250 -11.29 16.81 4.78
N LEU A 251 -11.09 16.31 3.55
CA LEU A 251 -11.62 16.90 2.32
C LEU A 251 -13.14 17.02 2.37
N ALA A 252 -13.85 15.99 2.82
CA ALA A 252 -15.31 16.05 2.98
C ALA A 252 -15.74 17.10 4.03
N SER A 253 -14.95 17.30 5.09
CA SER A 253 -15.21 18.34 6.09
C SER A 253 -14.89 19.75 5.59
N VAL A 254 -13.90 19.88 4.70
CA VAL A 254 -13.58 21.15 4.05
C VAL A 254 -14.66 21.47 3.03
N ASP A 255 -15.07 20.53 2.17
CA ASP A 255 -16.17 20.71 1.22
C ASP A 255 -17.47 21.11 1.92
N SER A 256 -17.81 20.47 3.05
CA SER A 256 -18.99 20.85 3.83
C SER A 256 -18.86 22.24 4.45
N LYS A 257 -17.70 22.59 5.02
CA LYS A 257 -17.43 23.94 5.54
C LYS A 257 -17.38 24.99 4.43
N VAL A 258 -16.91 24.65 3.23
CA VAL A 258 -16.91 25.52 2.06
C VAL A 258 -18.33 25.73 1.57
N LYS A 259 -19.19 24.70 1.56
CA LYS A 259 -20.63 24.87 1.24
C LYS A 259 -21.36 25.72 2.26
N ILE A 260 -21.06 25.56 3.56
CA ILE A 260 -21.71 26.30 4.65
C ILE A 260 -21.21 27.74 4.73
N ASN A 261 -19.90 27.96 4.60
CA ASN A 261 -19.28 29.28 4.63
C ASN A 261 -19.10 29.88 3.24
N LEU A 262 -19.67 29.27 2.19
CA LEU A 262 -19.82 29.96 0.92
C LEU A 262 -20.70 31.14 1.27
N PRO A 263 -20.19 32.37 1.25
CA PRO A 263 -21.09 33.49 1.41
C PRO A 263 -22.10 33.31 0.28
N LEU A 264 -23.38 33.33 0.63
CA LEU A 264 -24.42 33.79 -0.28
C LEU A 264 -24.11 35.26 -0.64
N VAL A 265 -22.92 35.52 -1.20
CA VAL A 265 -22.83 36.44 -2.31
C VAL A 265 -23.72 35.75 -3.31
N ALA A 266 -24.99 36.16 -3.31
CA ALA A 266 -25.73 36.19 -4.54
C ALA A 266 -24.73 36.81 -5.52
N TYR A 267 -24.12 35.97 -6.34
CA TYR A 267 -23.73 36.40 -7.66
C TYR A 267 -25.06 36.81 -8.27
N ARG A 268 -25.51 38.03 -7.94
CA ARG A 268 -26.25 38.85 -8.86
C ARG A 268 -25.33 38.78 -10.05
N GLN A 269 -25.72 37.95 -11.00
CA GLN A 269 -25.17 38.04 -12.34
C GLN A 269 -25.26 39.54 -12.61
N LEU A 270 -24.12 40.23 -12.60
CA LEU A 270 -23.99 41.42 -13.39
C LEU A 270 -24.17 40.84 -14.78
N THR A 271 -25.43 40.76 -15.22
CA THR A 271 -25.79 40.90 -16.60
C THR A 271 -25.12 42.19 -17.02
N LEU A 272 -23.86 42.07 -17.44
CA LEU A 272 -23.34 42.89 -18.50
C LEU A 272 -24.27 42.56 -19.67
N GLU A 273 -25.45 43.20 -19.70
CA GLU A 273 -26.10 43.48 -20.96
C GLU A 273 -24.98 43.99 -21.87
N PRO A 274 -24.82 43.45 -23.08
CA PRO A 274 -23.68 43.75 -23.92
C PRO A 274 -23.68 45.25 -24.25
N TYR A 275 -22.97 46.04 -23.43
CA TYR A 275 -22.79 47.48 -23.61
C TYR A 275 -22.21 47.77 -25.01
N LYS A 276 -21.44 46.81 -25.53
CA LYS A 276 -20.89 46.79 -26.88
C LYS A 276 -21.97 46.83 -27.98
N ASP A 277 -23.17 46.32 -27.77
CA ASP A 277 -24.25 46.34 -28.77
C ASP A 277 -25.10 47.61 -28.70
N LYS A 278 -25.23 48.23 -27.52
CA LYS A 278 -25.95 49.50 -27.35
C LYS A 278 -25.22 50.67 -28.01
N GLU A 279 -23.89 50.73 -27.89
CA GLU A 279 -23.06 51.72 -28.57
C GLU A 279 -23.05 51.52 -30.10
N LYS A 280 -22.95 50.27 -30.57
CA LYS A 280 -23.06 49.94 -32.00
C LYS A 280 -24.39 50.39 -32.60
N ALA A 281 -25.50 50.04 -31.94
CA ALA A 281 -26.83 50.43 -32.37
C ALA A 281 -27.00 51.96 -32.37
N ALA A 282 -26.41 52.66 -31.40
CA ALA A 282 -26.42 54.12 -31.35
C ALA A 282 -25.70 54.75 -32.55
N VAL A 283 -24.52 54.24 -32.94
CA VAL A 283 -23.77 54.73 -34.11
C VAL A 283 -24.56 54.53 -35.41
N LEU A 284 -25.05 53.31 -35.67
CA LEU A 284 -25.81 53.02 -36.89
C LEU A 284 -27.12 53.82 -36.95
N ARG A 285 -27.83 53.94 -35.82
CA ARG A 285 -29.08 54.71 -35.73
C ARG A 285 -28.85 56.21 -35.93
N TYR A 286 -27.76 56.76 -35.40
CA TYR A 286 -27.44 58.17 -35.59
C TYR A 286 -27.20 58.49 -37.07
N ILE A 287 -26.44 57.63 -37.77
CA ILE A 287 -26.20 57.78 -39.22
C ILE A 287 -27.53 57.61 -39.99
N ALA A 288 -28.33 56.60 -39.67
CA ALA A 288 -29.62 56.33 -40.32
C ALA A 288 -30.67 57.43 -40.09
N ASN A 289 -30.57 58.20 -39.01
CA ASN A 289 -31.47 59.33 -38.76
C ASN A 289 -30.96 60.65 -39.35
N SER A 290 -29.65 60.78 -39.56
CA SER A 290 -29.01 62.04 -39.94
C SER A 290 -28.46 62.05 -41.37
N TYR A 291 -28.60 60.95 -42.13
CA TYR A 291 -28.01 60.81 -43.47
C TYR A 291 -28.47 61.90 -44.45
N THR A 292 -29.64 62.50 -44.24
CA THR A 292 -30.19 63.56 -45.08
C THR A 292 -29.46 64.89 -44.90
N ASP A 293 -28.65 65.07 -43.86
CA ASP A 293 -27.85 66.29 -43.66
C ASP A 293 -26.60 66.27 -44.59
N PRO A 294 -26.47 67.20 -45.55
CA PRO A 294 -25.31 67.27 -46.43
C PRO A 294 -23.98 67.52 -45.71
N LYS A 295 -24.00 68.04 -44.48
CA LYS A 295 -22.81 68.30 -43.66
C LYS A 295 -22.40 67.14 -42.76
N LEU A 296 -23.16 66.03 -42.76
CA LEU A 296 -22.84 64.86 -41.95
C LEU A 296 -21.47 64.30 -42.31
N ASP A 297 -20.54 64.42 -41.37
CA ASP A 297 -19.20 63.85 -41.43
C ASP A 297 -18.91 62.95 -40.21
N LEU A 298 -17.71 62.37 -40.16
CA LEU A 298 -17.34 61.46 -39.08
C LEU A 298 -17.31 62.18 -37.72
N GLU A 299 -16.88 63.44 -37.66
CA GLU A 299 -16.83 64.22 -36.41
C GLU A 299 -18.22 64.46 -35.85
N THR A 300 -19.18 64.79 -36.71
CA THR A 300 -20.57 65.00 -36.32
C THR A 300 -21.16 63.75 -35.66
N VAL A 301 -20.77 62.55 -36.14
CA VAL A 301 -21.18 61.27 -35.53
C VAL A 301 -20.47 61.03 -34.20
N VAL A 302 -19.18 61.39 -34.07
CA VAL A 302 -18.43 61.32 -32.81
C VAL A 302 -19.12 62.19 -31.75
N GLU A 303 -19.43 63.44 -32.08
CA GLU A 303 -20.10 64.37 -31.18
C GLU A 303 -21.52 63.90 -30.81
N GLY A 304 -22.27 63.39 -31.78
CA GLY A 304 -23.65 62.95 -31.57
C GLY A 304 -23.81 61.62 -30.82
N THR A 305 -22.77 60.78 -30.78
CA THR A 305 -22.82 59.44 -30.17
C THR A 305 -21.92 59.29 -28.95
N GLY A 306 -20.95 60.19 -28.76
CA GLY A 306 -19.90 60.08 -27.75
C GLY A 306 -18.85 59.00 -28.05
N ALA A 307 -18.97 58.28 -29.18
CA ALA A 307 -18.02 57.24 -29.59
C ALA A 307 -16.82 57.85 -30.30
N ASN A 308 -15.61 57.36 -30.02
CA ASN A 308 -14.41 57.86 -30.71
C ASN A 308 -14.33 57.39 -32.18
N ARG A 309 -13.55 58.11 -33.00
CA ARG A 309 -13.37 57.85 -34.44
C ARG A 309 -12.91 56.43 -34.76
N TYR A 310 -12.01 55.87 -33.94
CA TYR A 310 -11.50 54.52 -34.13
C TYR A 310 -12.64 53.50 -33.99
N LYS A 311 -13.49 53.70 -32.98
CA LYS A 311 -14.61 52.80 -32.69
C LYS A 311 -15.69 52.84 -33.77
N ILE A 312 -16.03 54.02 -34.28
CA ILE A 312 -16.99 54.14 -35.38
C ILE A 312 -16.50 53.39 -36.63
N ASN A 313 -15.22 53.54 -36.99
CA ASN A 313 -14.64 52.80 -38.11
C ASN A 313 -14.54 51.29 -37.83
N GLU A 314 -14.23 50.88 -36.59
CA GLU A 314 -14.25 49.47 -36.19
C GLU A 314 -15.65 48.86 -36.39
N VAL A 315 -16.70 49.55 -35.95
CA VAL A 315 -18.10 49.09 -36.08
C VAL A 315 -18.51 48.96 -37.54
N LEU A 316 -18.24 49.98 -38.37
CA LEU A 316 -18.62 49.94 -39.78
C LEU A 316 -17.82 48.89 -40.56
N LYS A 317 -16.56 48.69 -40.21
CA LYS A 317 -15.72 47.66 -40.85
C LYS A 317 -16.11 46.25 -40.39
N SER A 318 -16.43 46.05 -39.12
CA SER A 318 -16.77 44.71 -38.59
C SER A 318 -18.13 44.23 -39.05
N GLU A 319 -19.14 45.12 -39.09
CA GLU A 319 -20.51 44.73 -39.42
C GLU A 319 -20.80 44.80 -40.93
N LEU A 320 -20.20 45.78 -41.63
CA LEU A 320 -20.58 46.11 -43.01
C LEU A 320 -19.41 46.04 -43.99
N GLY A 321 -18.17 45.86 -43.51
CA GLY A 321 -16.97 45.84 -44.35
C GLY A 321 -16.64 47.17 -45.03
N MET A 322 -17.23 48.28 -44.58
CA MET A 322 -17.20 49.58 -45.27
C MET A 322 -16.57 50.67 -44.41
N THR A 323 -16.02 51.70 -45.07
CA THR A 323 -15.65 52.96 -44.41
C THR A 323 -16.89 53.82 -44.16
N PHE A 324 -16.80 54.81 -43.27
CA PHE A 324 -17.89 55.77 -43.02
C PHE A 324 -18.44 56.41 -44.31
N THR A 325 -17.57 56.95 -45.15
CA THR A 325 -17.97 57.59 -46.41
C THR A 325 -18.65 56.60 -47.36
N SER A 326 -18.12 55.36 -47.46
CA SER A 326 -18.72 54.33 -48.31
C SER A 326 -20.10 53.93 -47.82
N TYR A 327 -20.27 53.77 -46.51
CA TYR A 327 -21.55 53.42 -45.91
C TYR A 327 -22.59 54.54 -46.08
N LEU A 328 -22.21 55.79 -45.81
CA LEU A 328 -23.09 56.94 -45.99
C LEU A 328 -23.55 57.10 -47.44
N ASN A 329 -22.62 56.99 -48.41
CA ASN A 329 -22.98 57.03 -49.82
C ASN A 329 -23.95 55.91 -50.19
N LYS A 330 -23.67 54.67 -49.75
CA LYS A 330 -24.54 53.52 -50.03
C LYS A 330 -25.94 53.71 -49.45
N LEU A 331 -26.04 54.18 -48.19
CA LEU A 331 -27.32 54.47 -47.55
C LEU A 331 -28.10 55.54 -48.33
N ARG A 332 -27.46 56.66 -48.67
CA ARG A 332 -28.08 57.75 -49.45
C ARG A 332 -28.54 57.31 -50.84
N LEU A 333 -27.73 56.52 -51.54
CA LEU A 333 -28.03 56.01 -52.87
C LEU A 333 -29.15 54.97 -52.85
N SER A 334 -29.16 54.10 -51.84
CA SER A 334 -30.25 53.13 -51.63
C SER A 334 -31.57 53.83 -51.30
N GLU A 335 -31.56 54.90 -50.51
CA GLU A 335 -32.77 55.68 -50.30
C GLU A 335 -33.17 56.50 -51.53
N ALA A 336 -32.22 57.00 -52.29
CA ALA A 336 -32.52 57.68 -53.55
C ALA A 336 -33.17 56.72 -54.55
N SER A 337 -32.72 55.46 -54.63
CA SER A 337 -33.33 54.47 -55.52
C SER A 337 -34.77 54.16 -55.12
N ARG A 338 -35.06 54.01 -53.81
CA ARG A 338 -36.42 53.88 -53.27
C ARG A 338 -37.29 55.10 -53.57
N LEU A 339 -36.78 56.31 -53.33
CA LEU A 339 -37.53 57.54 -53.63
C LEU A 339 -37.78 57.74 -55.12
N LEU A 340 -36.87 57.26 -55.98
CA LEU A 340 -37.04 57.30 -57.44
C LEU A 340 -38.17 56.37 -57.92
N THR A 341 -38.43 55.27 -57.23
CA THR A 341 -39.54 54.35 -57.55
C THR A 341 -40.86 54.81 -56.94
N GLU A 342 -40.85 55.34 -55.72
CA GLU A 342 -42.08 55.77 -55.02
C GLU A 342 -42.60 57.14 -55.47
N LYS A 343 -41.71 58.12 -55.70
CA LYS A 343 -42.08 59.50 -56.04
C LYS A 343 -41.90 59.77 -57.52
N SER A 344 -42.79 59.23 -58.33
CA SER A 344 -42.75 59.32 -59.80
C SER A 344 -42.68 60.76 -60.35
N SER A 345 -43.27 61.72 -59.63
CA SER A 345 -43.35 63.15 -60.00
C SER A 345 -42.19 64.03 -59.50
N ALA A 346 -41.37 63.57 -58.53
CA ALA A 346 -40.29 64.39 -57.96
C ALA A 346 -39.12 64.55 -58.96
N ALA A 347 -38.49 65.72 -58.97
CA ALA A 347 -37.32 65.95 -59.82
C ALA A 347 -36.11 65.14 -59.29
N VAL A 348 -35.23 64.67 -60.18
CA VAL A 348 -34.01 63.94 -59.77
C VAL A 348 -33.12 64.81 -58.87
N SER A 349 -33.04 66.12 -59.15
CA SER A 349 -32.34 67.08 -58.31
C SER A 349 -32.96 67.20 -56.92
N GLU A 350 -34.29 67.17 -56.82
CA GLU A 350 -35.00 67.22 -55.55
C GLU A 350 -34.73 65.97 -54.71
N ILE A 351 -34.76 64.79 -55.33
CA ILE A 351 -34.40 63.52 -54.66
C ILE A 351 -32.96 63.55 -54.16
N ALA A 352 -32.02 64.07 -54.96
CA ALA A 352 -30.62 64.21 -54.56
C ALA A 352 -30.47 65.07 -53.30
N TYR A 353 -31.18 66.21 -53.23
CA TYR A 353 -31.18 67.06 -52.03
C TYR A 353 -31.86 66.38 -50.85
N LEU A 354 -32.97 65.67 -51.06
CA LEU A 354 -33.72 64.97 -50.00
C LEU A 354 -32.89 63.89 -49.30
N VAL A 355 -31.99 63.22 -50.01
CA VAL A 355 -31.12 62.20 -49.41
C VAL A 355 -29.78 62.78 -48.92
N GLY A 356 -29.59 64.10 -48.93
CA GLY A 356 -28.43 64.76 -48.35
C GLY A 356 -27.24 64.97 -49.28
N TYR A 357 -27.43 65.00 -50.60
CA TYR A 357 -26.40 65.49 -51.52
C TYR A 357 -26.56 66.99 -51.78
N ALA A 358 -25.56 67.80 -51.45
CA ALA A 358 -25.51 69.22 -51.81
C ALA A 358 -25.18 69.46 -53.30
N ASN A 359 -24.64 68.46 -54.00
CA ASN A 359 -24.15 68.58 -55.37
C ASN A 359 -24.80 67.50 -56.27
N VAL A 360 -25.74 67.92 -57.12
CA VAL A 360 -26.50 67.04 -58.02
C VAL A 360 -25.60 66.35 -59.07
N PRO A 361 -24.64 67.02 -59.73
CA PRO A 361 -23.65 66.34 -60.57
C PRO A 361 -22.90 65.20 -59.87
N TYR A 362 -22.47 65.42 -58.62
CA TYR A 362 -21.78 64.41 -57.83
C TYR A 362 -22.67 63.21 -57.50
N PHE A 363 -23.93 63.48 -57.10
CA PHE A 363 -24.95 62.44 -56.92
C PHE A 363 -25.15 61.60 -58.18
N ASN A 364 -25.33 62.24 -59.34
CA ASN A 364 -25.56 61.54 -60.61
C ASN A 364 -24.39 60.62 -60.98
N LYS A 365 -23.15 61.06 -60.71
CA LYS A 365 -21.94 60.25 -60.92
C LYS A 365 -21.96 59.02 -60.02
N LEU A 366 -22.11 59.20 -58.70
CA LEU A 366 -22.13 58.10 -57.73
C LEU A 366 -23.28 57.12 -57.97
N PHE A 367 -24.47 57.62 -58.30
CA PHE A 367 -25.63 56.77 -58.59
C PHE A 367 -25.40 55.92 -59.83
N LYS A 368 -24.78 56.48 -60.88
CA LYS A 368 -24.42 55.72 -62.08
C LYS A 368 -23.34 54.69 -61.80
N GLU A 369 -22.38 54.99 -60.94
CA GLU A 369 -21.34 54.05 -60.52
C GLU A 369 -21.94 52.87 -59.72
N GLU A 370 -22.89 53.12 -58.82
CA GLU A 370 -23.51 52.08 -57.98
C GLU A 370 -24.53 51.22 -58.75
N PHE A 371 -25.41 51.84 -59.54
CA PHE A 371 -26.54 51.14 -60.20
C PHE A 371 -26.34 50.92 -61.70
N GLY A 372 -25.19 51.28 -62.26
CA GLY A 372 -24.84 51.11 -63.67
C GLY A 372 -25.62 51.99 -64.66
N CYS A 373 -26.60 52.79 -64.20
CA CYS A 373 -27.44 53.64 -65.04
C CYS A 373 -27.75 54.98 -64.36
N THR A 374 -28.20 55.97 -65.14
CA THR A 374 -28.53 57.29 -64.57
C THR A 374 -29.80 57.20 -63.71
N PRO A 375 -29.99 58.06 -62.69
CA PRO A 375 -31.22 58.10 -61.88
C PRO A 375 -32.51 58.19 -62.73
N LYS A 376 -32.45 58.94 -63.84
CA LYS A 376 -33.56 59.06 -64.79
C LYS A 376 -33.86 57.75 -65.49
N SER A 377 -32.82 57.04 -65.95
CA SER A 377 -32.95 55.71 -66.55
C SER A 377 -33.46 54.69 -65.53
N PHE A 378 -32.96 54.72 -64.30
CA PHE A 378 -33.38 53.84 -63.20
C PHE A 378 -34.88 53.98 -62.94
N ARG A 379 -35.40 55.21 -62.88
CA ARG A 379 -36.85 55.48 -62.75
C ARG A 379 -37.67 54.86 -63.88
N MET A 380 -37.21 54.98 -65.12
CA MET A 380 -37.91 54.42 -66.28
C MET A 380 -37.94 52.89 -66.24
N LEU A 381 -36.84 52.26 -65.86
CA LEU A 381 -36.72 50.81 -65.76
C LEU A 381 -37.62 50.25 -64.64
N ALA A 382 -37.62 50.87 -63.47
CA ALA A 382 -38.47 50.46 -62.35
C ALA A 382 -39.97 50.60 -62.66
N ALA A 383 -40.37 51.66 -63.38
CA ALA A 383 -41.76 51.87 -63.80
C ALA A 383 -42.25 50.84 -64.84
N GLN A 384 -41.33 50.18 -65.57
CA GLN A 384 -41.65 49.10 -66.52
C GLN A 384 -41.79 47.74 -65.81
N GLN A 385 -40.97 47.47 -64.79
CA GLN A 385 -41.01 46.22 -64.02
C GLN A 385 -42.29 46.11 -63.15
N GLY A 386 -42.75 47.19 -62.53
CA GLY A 386 -43.99 47.19 -61.73
C GLY A 386 -45.30 47.02 -62.53
N ARG A 387 -45.24 47.02 -63.87
CA ARG A 387 -46.42 46.84 -64.75
C ARG A 387 -46.59 45.40 -65.27
N GLN A 388 -45.62 44.51 -65.06
CA GLN A 388 -45.65 43.13 -65.56
C GLN A 388 -46.04 42.07 -64.50
N GLU A 389 -46.19 42.43 -63.22
CA GLU A 389 -46.45 41.48 -62.11
C GLU A 389 -47.91 41.43 -61.60
N GLN A 390 -48.91 41.85 -62.39
CA GLN A 390 -50.32 41.69 -62.02
C GLN A 390 -51.11 40.79 -62.99
N PRO A 391 -51.31 39.50 -62.66
CA PRO A 391 -52.41 38.69 -63.18
C PRO A 391 -53.44 38.35 -62.09
N ALA A 392 -54.67 38.73 -62.40
CA ALA A 392 -55.93 38.01 -62.26
C ALA A 392 -56.26 37.18 -60.99
N ASP A 393 -57.44 37.55 -60.45
CA ASP A 393 -58.48 36.70 -59.90
C ASP A 393 -58.59 36.56 -58.37
N ARG A 394 -59.43 37.46 -57.82
CA ARG A 394 -60.20 37.21 -56.59
C ARG A 394 -61.50 36.53 -56.99
N ALA A 395 -61.75 35.33 -56.48
CA ALA A 395 -63.10 34.85 -56.22
C ALA A 395 -63.24 34.56 -54.71
N PRO A 396 -64.31 35.04 -54.03
CA PRO A 396 -64.46 34.94 -52.59
C PRO A 396 -65.49 33.88 -52.17
N SER A 397 -65.22 33.19 -51.06
CA SER A 397 -66.18 32.44 -50.25
C SER A 397 -65.47 32.07 -48.94
N GLU A 398 -66.00 32.13 -47.73
CA GLU A 398 -67.19 32.68 -47.08
C GLU A 398 -66.90 32.40 -45.58
N PRO A 399 -67.30 33.20 -44.59
CA PRO A 399 -67.14 32.84 -43.18
C PRO A 399 -68.41 32.15 -42.68
N LEU A 400 -68.29 31.12 -41.83
CA LEU A 400 -69.38 30.77 -40.90
C LEU A 400 -68.92 29.87 -39.75
N ALA A 401 -69.30 30.35 -38.56
CA ALA A 401 -69.60 29.67 -37.29
C ALA A 401 -68.46 28.97 -36.53
#